data_AF-A0AAU9QGW3-F1
#
_entry.id   AF-A0AAU9QGW3-F1
#
_cell.length_a   1.000
_cell.length_b   1.000
_cell.length_c   1.000
_cell.angle_alpha   90.00
_cell.angle_beta   90.00
_cell.angle_gamma   90.00
#
_symmetry.space_group_name_H-M   'P 1'
#
loop_
_entity.id
_entity.type
_entity.pdbx_description
1 polymer ?
#
loop_
_entity_poly.entity_id
_entity_poly.type
_entity_poly.pdbx_seq_one_letter_code
_entity_poly.pdbx_strand_id
1 'polypeptide(L)'
;MELNKGRLQVFPPPASKETGGDVDLTDYFTKTEIYEILRSYLTEEEINALLDDYYNKTEIDDKLKDKADKSDLEGLMKLGEVQSTGFSSYYGLPAEALEEAMSRVPDNSVICRSLKQSKHVGNGDYKYAIKVYYRLITSIATASATIEES
;
A
#
# COMPACT_ATOMS: atom_id res chain seq x y z
N MET A 1 14.17 -9.61 25.41
CA MET A 1 14.40 -8.96 26.72
C MET A 1 13.34 -9.48 27.68
N GLU A 2 13.69 -10.35 28.62
CA GLU A 2 12.73 -10.87 29.59
C GLU A 2 12.47 -9.80 30.65
N LEU A 3 11.27 -9.21 30.61
CA LEU A 3 10.79 -8.35 31.69
C LEU A 3 10.48 -9.25 32.88
N ASN A 4 11.41 -9.30 33.85
CA ASN A 4 11.13 -9.86 35.17
C ASN A 4 10.13 -8.94 35.87
N LYS A 5 8.85 -9.10 35.51
CA LYS A 5 7.72 -8.40 36.12
C LYS A 5 7.61 -8.92 37.55
N GLY A 6 8.16 -8.17 38.50
CA GLY A 6 7.89 -8.38 39.91
C GLY A 6 6.37 -8.51 40.09
N ARG A 7 5.91 -9.69 40.54
CA ARG A 7 4.50 -9.90 40.86
C ARG A 7 4.05 -8.73 41.72
N LEU A 8 2.93 -8.10 41.36
CA LEU A 8 2.19 -7.25 42.30
C LEU A 8 1.97 -8.11 43.55
N GLN A 9 2.66 -7.76 44.63
CA GLN A 9 2.42 -8.41 45.91
C GLN A 9 0.99 -8.04 46.29
N VAL A 10 0.09 -9.02 46.22
CA VAL A 10 -1.27 -8.86 46.74
C VAL A 10 -1.11 -8.85 48.25
N PHE A 11 -1.06 -7.66 48.83
CA PHE A 11 -1.08 -7.52 50.27
C PHE A 11 -2.46 -7.95 50.77
N PRO A 12 -2.52 -8.89 51.73
CA PRO A 12 -3.81 -9.25 52.34
C PRO A 12 -4.44 -7.99 52.95
N PRO A 13 -5.78 -7.83 52.89
CA PRO A 13 -6.43 -6.71 53.54
C PRO A 13 -6.06 -6.68 55.03
N PRO A 14 -5.78 -5.49 55.59
CA PRO A 14 -5.41 -5.38 57.00
C PRO A 14 -6.53 -5.97 57.88
N ALA A 15 -6.12 -6.66 58.95
CA ALA A 15 -7.06 -7.31 59.84
C ALA A 15 -8.02 -6.27 60.43
N SER A 16 -9.31 -6.39 60.15
CA SER A 16 -10.34 -5.48 60.65
C SER A 16 -10.37 -5.53 62.17
N LYS A 17 -9.85 -4.48 62.84
CA LYS A 17 -10.13 -4.26 64.25
C LYS A 17 -11.48 -3.59 64.36
N GLU A 18 -12.52 -4.37 64.62
CA GLU A 18 -13.84 -3.81 64.88
C GLU A 18 -13.81 -3.02 66.20
N THR A 19 -13.76 -1.70 66.10
CA THR A 19 -14.10 -0.81 67.21
C THR A 19 -14.81 0.40 66.63
N GLY A 20 -16.14 0.40 66.74
CA GLY A 20 -16.99 1.59 66.67
C GLY A 20 -16.75 2.54 65.48
N GLY A 21 -17.37 2.25 64.33
CA GLY A 21 -17.82 3.25 63.35
C GLY A 21 -16.75 4.00 62.53
N ASP A 22 -15.46 3.88 62.84
CA ASP A 22 -14.38 4.51 62.07
C ASP A 22 -13.51 3.44 61.42
N VAL A 23 -13.32 3.53 60.11
CA VAL A 23 -12.51 2.57 59.34
C VAL A 23 -11.07 3.04 59.42
N ASP A 24 -10.24 2.28 60.14
CA ASP A 24 -8.80 2.52 60.20
C ASP A 24 -8.16 2.19 58.84
N LEU A 25 -7.77 3.25 58.12
CA LEU A 25 -7.12 3.16 56.80
C LEU A 25 -5.60 3.37 56.89
N THR A 26 -5.00 3.38 58.09
CA THR A 26 -3.56 3.66 58.27
C THR A 26 -2.63 2.64 57.62
N ASP A 27 -3.10 1.41 57.43
CA ASP A 27 -2.37 0.34 56.73
C ASP A 27 -2.53 0.38 55.20
N TYR A 28 -3.33 1.31 54.65
CA TYR A 28 -3.53 1.47 53.21
C TYR A 28 -2.55 2.49 52.61
N PHE A 29 -2.02 2.17 51.43
CA PHE A 29 -1.19 3.10 50.67
C PHE A 29 -1.96 4.37 50.32
N THR A 30 -1.32 5.50 50.56
CA THR A 30 -1.77 6.81 50.10
C THR A 30 -1.61 6.95 48.59
N LYS A 31 -2.34 7.90 47.99
CA LYS A 31 -2.26 8.21 46.56
C LYS A 31 -0.82 8.51 46.11
N THR A 32 -0.03 9.16 46.98
CA THR A 32 1.36 9.50 46.74
C THR A 32 2.24 8.26 46.65
N GLU A 33 2.12 7.33 47.60
CA GLU A 33 2.90 6.09 47.61
C GLU A 33 2.55 5.19 46.42
N ILE A 34 1.28 5.14 46.03
CA ILE A 34 0.85 4.44 44.81
C ILE A 34 1.51 5.05 43.56
N TYR A 35 1.58 6.38 43.46
CA TYR A 35 2.24 7.04 42.33
C TYR A 35 3.75 6.76 42.27
N GLU A 36 4.42 6.70 43.42
CA GLU A 36 5.85 6.37 43.49
C GLU A 36 6.13 4.93 43.06
N ILE A 37 5.30 3.98 43.52
CA ILE A 37 5.36 2.58 43.09
C ILE A 37 5.13 2.47 41.57
N LEU A 38 4.12 3.13 41.03
CA LEU A 38 3.84 3.13 39.59
C LEU A 38 5.00 3.70 38.76
N ARG A 39 5.66 4.75 39.23
CA ARG A 39 6.85 5.34 38.59
C ARG A 39 8.09 4.43 38.62
N SER A 40 8.15 3.46 39.54
CA SER A 40 9.27 2.52 39.63
C SER A 40 9.21 1.35 38.63
N TYR A 41 8.08 1.18 37.92
CA TYR A 41 7.91 0.07 36.97
C TYR A 41 8.45 0.36 35.57
N LEU A 42 8.51 1.63 35.16
CA LEU A 42 9.11 2.06 33.92
C LEU A 42 9.71 3.45 34.12
N THR A 43 11.01 3.54 33.92
CA THR A 43 11.74 4.81 33.87
C THR A 43 11.47 5.52 32.55
N GLU A 44 11.66 6.84 32.53
CA GLU A 44 11.59 7.62 31.28
C GLU A 44 12.61 7.11 30.25
N GLU A 45 13.77 6.63 30.69
CA GLU A 45 14.80 6.02 29.83
C GLU A 45 14.31 4.72 29.18
N GLU A 46 13.65 3.84 29.91
CA GLU A 46 13.07 2.60 29.36
C GLU A 46 11.93 2.88 28.38
N ILE A 47 11.13 3.91 28.65
CA ILE A 47 10.08 4.37 27.74
C ILE A 47 10.71 4.92 26.45
N ASN A 48 11.74 5.77 26.57
CA ASN A 48 12.42 6.33 25.41
C ASN A 48 13.12 5.24 24.57
N ALA A 49 13.76 4.26 25.20
CA ALA A 49 14.37 3.12 24.50
C ALA A 49 13.34 2.25 23.75
N LEU A 50 12.11 2.11 24.26
CA LEU A 50 11.01 1.43 23.58
C LEU A 50 10.49 2.22 22.37
N LEU A 51 10.62 3.54 22.39
CA LEU A 51 10.16 4.43 21.31
C LEU A 51 11.27 4.75 20.28
N ASP A 52 12.53 4.45 20.57
CA ASP A 52 13.69 4.82 19.73
C ASP A 52 13.68 4.17 18.34
N ASP A 53 13.04 3.00 18.21
CA ASP A 53 12.87 2.28 16.93
C ASP A 53 11.71 2.83 16.07
N TYR A 54 10.92 3.79 16.58
CA TYR A 54 9.81 4.37 15.83
C TYR A 54 10.26 5.62 15.09
N TYR A 55 9.98 5.63 13.78
CA TYR A 55 10.14 6.85 13.00
C TYR A 55 9.24 7.96 13.55
N ASN A 56 9.84 9.10 13.81
CA ASN A 56 9.11 10.31 14.12
C ASN A 56 8.48 10.89 12.84
N LYS A 57 7.54 11.83 13.02
CA LYS A 57 6.81 12.42 11.89
C LYS A 57 7.75 13.05 10.85
N THR A 58 8.81 13.73 11.30
CA THR A 58 9.78 14.38 10.42
C THR A 58 10.51 13.37 9.55
N GLU A 59 10.97 12.26 10.12
CA GLU A 59 11.65 11.20 9.37
C GLU A 59 10.74 10.51 8.35
N ILE A 60 9.44 10.38 8.68
CA ILE A 60 8.44 9.87 7.73
C ILE A 60 8.25 10.87 6.59
N ASP A 61 8.07 12.15 6.91
CA ASP A 61 7.87 13.21 5.93
C ASP A 61 9.09 13.33 4.99
N ASP A 62 10.32 13.28 5.52
CA ASP A 62 11.55 13.30 4.73
C ASP A 62 11.66 12.09 3.79
N LYS A 63 11.31 10.89 4.27
CA LYS A 63 11.32 9.67 3.42
C LYS A 63 10.24 9.64 2.34
N LEU A 64 9.18 10.44 2.49
CA LEU A 64 8.08 10.52 1.54
C LEU A 64 8.21 11.69 0.57
N LYS A 65 9.00 12.71 0.91
CA LYS A 65 9.18 13.95 0.14
C LYS A 65 9.56 13.75 -1.33
N ASP A 66 10.35 12.71 -1.60
CA ASP A 66 10.86 12.42 -2.95
C ASP A 66 10.04 11.37 -3.71
N LYS A 67 8.94 10.88 -3.14
CA LYS A 67 8.05 9.96 -3.84
C LYS A 67 7.15 10.75 -4.77
N ALA A 68 7.11 10.32 -6.04
CA ALA A 68 6.21 10.91 -7.03
C ALA A 68 4.75 10.81 -6.58
N ASP A 69 4.06 11.94 -6.60
CA ASP A 69 2.63 12.04 -6.35
C ASP A 69 1.84 11.71 -7.61
N LYS A 70 0.54 11.42 -7.43
CA LYS A 70 -0.37 11.15 -8.55
C LYS A 70 -0.37 12.30 -9.58
N SER A 71 -0.25 13.55 -9.13
CA SER A 71 -0.15 14.73 -9.98
C SER A 71 1.08 14.73 -10.88
N ASP A 72 2.19 14.15 -10.42
CA ASP A 72 3.45 14.11 -11.17
C ASP A 72 3.38 13.11 -12.32
N LEU A 73 2.49 12.14 -12.21
CA LEU A 73 2.20 11.13 -13.23
C LEU A 73 1.13 11.61 -14.23
N GLU A 74 0.27 12.54 -13.81
CA GLU A 74 -0.79 13.07 -14.65
C GLU A 74 -0.22 13.95 -15.78
N GLY A 75 -0.60 13.63 -17.02
CA GLY A 75 -0.17 14.41 -18.19
C GLY A 75 1.19 14.02 -18.78
N LEU A 76 1.93 13.08 -18.18
CA LEU A 76 3.17 12.54 -18.76
C LEU A 76 2.95 11.87 -20.12
N MET A 77 1.79 11.24 -20.31
CA MET A 77 1.39 10.67 -21.60
C MET A 77 -0.02 11.12 -21.93
N LYS A 78 -0.18 11.81 -23.07
CA LYS A 78 -1.50 12.10 -23.63
C LYS A 78 -1.84 11.06 -24.67
N LEU A 79 -3.03 10.48 -24.52
CA LEU A 79 -3.58 9.50 -25.43
C LEU A 79 -4.70 10.15 -26.23
N GLY A 80 -4.73 9.89 -27.54
CA GLY A 80 -5.84 10.26 -28.40
C GLY A 80 -7.09 9.41 -28.16
N GLU A 81 -8.07 9.58 -29.06
CA GLU A 81 -9.27 8.76 -29.09
C GLU A 81 -8.97 7.29 -29.39
N VAL A 82 -9.88 6.40 -28.98
CA VAL A 82 -9.77 4.98 -29.27
C VAL A 82 -10.01 4.75 -30.76
N GLN A 83 -9.02 4.17 -31.42
CA GLN A 83 -9.10 3.72 -32.80
C GLN A 83 -9.08 2.19 -32.86
N SER A 84 -9.41 1.63 -34.03
CA SER A 84 -9.35 0.20 -34.24
C SER A 84 -8.82 -0.18 -35.61
N THR A 85 -7.96 -1.18 -35.64
CA THR A 85 -7.56 -1.90 -36.86
C THR A 85 -8.07 -3.34 -36.77
N GLY A 86 -8.27 -3.97 -37.92
CA GLY A 86 -8.68 -5.36 -37.95
C GLY A 86 -8.20 -6.10 -39.18
N PHE A 87 -8.05 -7.40 -39.01
CA PHE A 87 -7.73 -8.32 -40.08
C PHE A 87 -8.59 -9.58 -39.96
N SER A 88 -8.86 -10.21 -41.10
CA SER A 88 -9.58 -11.48 -41.16
C SER A 88 -8.81 -12.42 -42.08
N SER A 89 -8.30 -13.51 -41.53
CA SER A 89 -7.69 -14.58 -42.33
C SER A 89 -8.75 -15.62 -42.69
N TYR A 90 -8.57 -16.23 -43.86
CA TYR A 90 -9.42 -17.29 -44.38
C TYR A 90 -8.58 -18.56 -44.43
N TYR A 91 -9.04 -19.65 -43.80
CA TYR A 91 -8.29 -20.91 -43.67
C TYR A 91 -6.95 -20.82 -42.90
N GLY A 92 -6.75 -19.79 -42.07
CA GLY A 92 -5.49 -19.56 -41.35
C GLY A 92 -5.52 -19.90 -39.85
N LEU A 93 -4.33 -19.99 -39.24
CA LEU A 93 -4.20 -20.10 -37.78
C LEU A 93 -4.60 -18.76 -37.12
N PRO A 94 -5.16 -18.78 -35.90
CA PRO A 94 -5.54 -17.55 -35.20
C PRO A 94 -4.34 -16.63 -34.90
N ALA A 95 -3.11 -17.17 -34.86
CA ALA A 95 -1.89 -16.40 -34.65
C ALA A 95 -1.54 -15.51 -35.86
N GLU A 96 -1.68 -16.03 -37.08
CA GLU A 96 -1.42 -15.29 -38.31
C GLU A 96 -2.37 -14.09 -38.46
N ALA A 97 -3.65 -14.29 -38.11
CA ALA A 97 -4.61 -13.18 -38.10
C ALA A 97 -4.27 -12.11 -37.06
N LEU A 98 -3.56 -12.48 -35.99
CA LEU A 98 -3.19 -11.56 -34.90
C LEU A 98 -1.97 -10.76 -35.29
N GLU A 99 -0.93 -11.41 -35.80
CA GLU A 99 0.29 -10.76 -36.29
C GLU A 99 -0.03 -9.70 -37.34
N GLU A 100 -0.89 -10.04 -38.31
CA GLU A 100 -1.29 -9.10 -39.35
C GLU A 100 -2.19 -7.96 -38.84
N ALA A 101 -3.05 -8.23 -37.85
CA ALA A 101 -3.82 -7.17 -37.20
C ALA A 101 -2.91 -6.25 -36.37
N MET A 102 -1.86 -6.79 -35.77
CA MET A 102 -0.88 -6.04 -34.98
C MET A 102 0.08 -5.22 -35.85
N SER A 103 0.50 -5.72 -37.02
CA SER A 103 1.37 -4.96 -37.94
C SER A 103 0.70 -3.68 -38.47
N ARG A 104 -0.63 -3.63 -38.44
CA ARG A 104 -1.44 -2.46 -38.83
C ARG A 104 -1.64 -1.46 -37.70
N VAL A 105 -1.21 -1.78 -36.47
CA VAL A 105 -1.24 -0.83 -35.36
C VAL A 105 -0.03 0.10 -35.50
N PRO A 106 -0.20 1.43 -35.46
CA PRO A 106 0.93 2.36 -35.51
C PRO A 106 1.87 2.17 -34.32
N ASP A 107 3.18 2.26 -34.53
CA ASP A 107 4.20 2.06 -33.48
C ASP A 107 4.04 3.02 -32.29
N ASN A 108 3.51 4.23 -32.52
CA ASN A 108 3.23 5.23 -31.50
C ASN A 108 1.86 5.02 -30.82
N SER A 109 1.45 3.78 -30.60
CA SER A 109 0.14 3.44 -30.03
C SER A 109 0.25 2.58 -28.78
N VAL A 110 -0.72 2.76 -27.89
CA VAL A 110 -0.96 1.84 -26.77
C VAL A 110 -2.15 0.93 -27.12
N ILE A 111 -1.93 -0.38 -27.09
CA ILE A 111 -3.01 -1.35 -27.31
C ILE A 111 -3.92 -1.36 -26.08
N CYS A 112 -5.20 -1.12 -26.30
CA CYS A 112 -6.22 -1.11 -25.24
C CYS A 112 -6.87 -2.48 -25.06
N ARG A 113 -7.12 -3.18 -26.18
CA ARG A 113 -7.80 -4.49 -26.20
C ARG A 113 -7.67 -5.14 -27.58
N SER A 114 -7.62 -6.47 -27.63
CA SER A 114 -7.86 -7.26 -28.84
C SER A 114 -9.13 -8.10 -28.70
N LEU A 115 -9.97 -8.13 -29.73
CA LEU A 115 -11.13 -9.01 -29.85
C LEU A 115 -10.89 -10.04 -30.94
N LYS A 116 -11.09 -11.31 -30.60
CA LYS A 116 -11.05 -12.44 -31.53
C LYS A 116 -12.46 -12.96 -31.77
N GLN A 117 -12.80 -13.16 -33.03
CA GLN A 117 -14.03 -13.82 -33.46
C GLN A 117 -13.66 -14.99 -34.36
N SER A 118 -14.33 -16.13 -34.17
CA SER A 118 -14.16 -17.32 -35.01
C SER A 118 -15.50 -17.77 -35.56
N LYS A 119 -15.53 -18.13 -36.83
CA LYS A 119 -16.72 -18.70 -37.49
C LYS A 119 -16.34 -19.99 -38.19
N HIS A 120 -17.03 -21.09 -37.89
CA HIS A 120 -16.87 -22.36 -38.59
C HIS A 120 -17.32 -22.19 -40.06
N VAL A 121 -16.49 -22.63 -41.01
CA VAL A 121 -16.74 -22.47 -42.46
C VAL A 121 -16.92 -23.81 -43.18
N GLY A 122 -17.01 -24.94 -42.45
CA GLY A 122 -17.18 -26.28 -42.99
C GLY A 122 -15.86 -27.07 -43.04
N ASN A 123 -15.92 -28.39 -43.20
CA ASN A 123 -14.76 -29.29 -43.26
C ASN A 123 -13.75 -29.20 -42.08
N GLY A 124 -14.19 -28.71 -40.92
CA GLY A 124 -13.31 -28.51 -39.75
C GLY A 124 -12.55 -27.18 -39.77
N ASP A 125 -12.75 -26.36 -40.81
CA ASP A 125 -12.06 -25.08 -40.97
C ASP A 125 -12.77 -23.94 -40.25
N TYR A 126 -11.98 -22.97 -39.82
CA TYR A 126 -12.44 -21.76 -39.15
C TYR A 126 -11.92 -20.51 -39.87
N LYS A 127 -12.80 -19.49 -39.95
CA LYS A 127 -12.41 -18.12 -40.26
C LYS A 127 -12.15 -17.38 -38.94
N TYR A 128 -11.00 -16.72 -38.84
CA TYR A 128 -10.67 -15.88 -37.70
C TYR A 128 -10.68 -14.40 -38.10
N ALA A 129 -11.38 -13.59 -37.33
CA ALA A 129 -11.37 -12.14 -37.44
C ALA A 129 -10.82 -11.56 -36.13
N ILE A 130 -9.81 -10.72 -36.23
CA ILE A 130 -9.19 -10.05 -35.09
C ILE A 130 -9.34 -8.55 -35.27
N LYS A 131 -9.84 -7.88 -34.23
CA LYS A 131 -9.92 -6.43 -34.15
C LYS A 131 -9.10 -5.96 -32.95
N VAL A 132 -8.13 -5.10 -33.19
CA VAL A 132 -7.26 -4.50 -32.17
C VAL A 132 -7.65 -3.05 -31.99
N TYR A 133 -7.94 -2.69 -30.74
CA TYR A 133 -8.25 -1.32 -30.32
C TYR A 133 -7.01 -0.71 -29.70
N TYR A 134 -6.69 0.51 -30.12
CA TYR A 134 -5.50 1.22 -29.68
C TYR A 134 -5.80 2.71 -29.50
N ARG A 135 -4.92 3.40 -28.76
CA ARG A 135 -4.90 4.87 -28.69
C ARG A 135 -3.54 5.35 -29.14
N LEU A 136 -3.52 6.37 -29.99
CA LEU A 136 -2.29 7.05 -30.38
C LEU A 136 -1.73 7.82 -29.20
N ILE A 137 -0.41 7.76 -29.03
CA ILE A 137 0.34 8.62 -28.13
C ILE A 137 0.51 9.97 -28.85
N THR A 138 -0.13 11.00 -28.31
CA THR A 138 -0.13 12.35 -28.93
C THR A 138 0.96 13.25 -28.35
N SER A 139 1.35 13.02 -27.10
CA SER A 139 2.52 13.66 -26.50
C SER A 139 3.06 12.83 -25.35
N ILE A 140 4.38 12.82 -25.21
CA ILE A 140 5.08 12.32 -24.02
C ILE A 140 5.82 13.52 -23.43
N ALA A 141 5.48 13.90 -22.20
CA ALA A 141 6.24 14.89 -21.45
C ALA A 141 7.40 14.17 -20.75
N THR A 142 8.61 14.71 -20.89
CA THR A 142 9.77 14.22 -20.15
C THR A 142 9.74 14.87 -18.77
N ALA A 143 9.65 14.07 -17.71
CA ALA A 143 9.87 14.56 -16.37
C ALA A 143 11.36 14.93 -16.22
N SER A 144 11.68 16.22 -16.16
CA SER A 144 13.01 16.67 -15.77
C SER A 144 13.13 16.47 -14.26
N ALA A 145 13.75 15.37 -13.84
CA ALA A 145 14.18 15.21 -12.46
C ALA A 145 15.38 16.13 -12.23
N THR A 146 15.14 17.31 -11.64
CA THR A 146 16.22 18.11 -11.05
C THR A 146 16.66 17.38 -9.80
N ILE A 147 17.68 16.54 -9.90
CA ILE A 147 18.37 16.01 -8.73
C ILE A 147 19.24 17.17 -8.22
N GLU A 148 18.75 17.93 -7.25
CA GLU A 148 19.63 18.82 -6.48
C GLU A 148 20.40 17.93 -5.49
N GLU A 149 21.65 17.63 -5.82
CA GLU A 149 22.61 17.11 -4.84
C GLU A 149 22.89 18.22 -3.81
N SER A 150 22.57 17.95 -2.54
CA SER A 150 22.98 18.76 -1.38
C SER A 150 23.73 17.89 -0.38
#